data_AF-A0A6M5IV51-F1
#
_entry.id   AF-A0A6M5IV51-F1
#
_cell.length_a   1.000
_cell.length_b   1.000
_cell.length_c   1.000
_cell.angle_alpha   90.00
_cell.angle_beta   90.00
_cell.angle_gamma   90.00
#
_symmetry.space_group_name_H-M   'P 1'
#
loop_
_entity.id
_entity.type
_entity.pdbx_description
1 polymer ?
#
loop_
_entity_poly.entity_id
_entity_poly.type
_entity_poly.pdbx_seq_one_letter_code
_entity_poly.pdbx_strand_id
1 'polypeptide(L)'
;MSSADLYEDGCPHGTKEGYDRGCRSGACPNAFEGETICRDAFLRYQGDYAYRKAVDAGETPPPLISTSGVVNERVATVPTMTFYDSVEPLPEARPERVLRRRAAKTEAVHPSPAMYQRGCRRDNECPSFLEGGKSCRQARLAYAKERAAVKRQEREAAGSQFDRTPVSVEFAPAVAAIAEVTGVETSVVQLPNGGLVITIRVPAGVVAA
;
A
#
# COMPACT_ATOMS: atom_id res chain seq x y z
N MET A 1 21.96 -24.21 11.04
CA MET A 1 23.11 -23.54 10.40
C MET A 1 23.65 -22.58 11.42
N SER A 2 24.89 -22.81 11.83
CA SER A 2 25.51 -22.05 12.93
C SER A 2 25.88 -20.67 12.39
N SER A 3 25.89 -19.64 13.24
CA SER A 3 26.31 -18.29 12.82
C SER A 3 27.74 -18.21 12.28
N ALA A 4 28.55 -19.25 12.49
CA ALA A 4 29.90 -19.39 11.96
C ALA A 4 29.93 -19.78 10.47
N ASP A 5 28.89 -20.44 9.94
CA ASP A 5 28.79 -20.80 8.50
C ASP A 5 28.47 -19.57 7.62
N LEU A 6 28.26 -18.40 8.22
CA LEU A 6 27.97 -17.14 7.51
C LEU A 6 29.21 -16.52 6.84
N TYR A 7 30.42 -16.96 7.21
CA TYR A 7 31.69 -16.41 6.72
C TYR A 7 32.41 -17.35 5.73
N GLU A 8 31.84 -18.50 5.37
CA GLU A 8 32.32 -19.24 4.21
C GLU A 8 31.83 -18.51 2.94
N ASP A 9 32.71 -17.65 2.40
CA ASP A 9 32.58 -16.67 1.28
C ASP A 9 32.04 -17.21 -0.07
N GLY A 10 31.43 -18.39 -0.12
CA GLY A 10 30.93 -19.00 -1.36
C GLY A 10 29.60 -18.44 -1.86
N CYS A 11 28.94 -17.52 -1.13
CA CYS A 11 27.66 -16.95 -1.55
C CYS A 11 27.84 -15.52 -2.11
N PRO A 12 27.22 -15.19 -3.26
CA PRO A 12 27.34 -13.86 -3.83
C PRO A 12 26.65 -12.83 -2.93
N HIS A 13 27.42 -11.92 -2.34
CA HIS A 13 26.88 -10.83 -1.52
C HIS A 13 26.30 -9.69 -2.36
N GLY A 14 25.37 -8.93 -1.78
CA GLY A 14 24.66 -7.85 -2.49
C GLY A 14 23.66 -8.31 -3.54
N THR A 15 23.29 -9.59 -3.53
CA THR A 15 22.33 -10.20 -4.47
C THR A 15 21.14 -10.82 -3.74
N LYS A 16 20.08 -11.13 -4.50
CA LYS A 16 18.94 -11.91 -4.00
C LYS A 16 19.37 -13.33 -3.63
N GLU A 17 20.24 -13.93 -4.43
CA GLU A 17 20.74 -15.29 -4.25
C GLU A 17 21.49 -15.43 -2.92
N GLY A 18 22.31 -14.43 -2.57
CA GLY A 18 22.97 -14.37 -1.27
C GLY A 18 21.98 -14.31 -0.10
N TYR A 19 20.88 -13.56 -0.24
CA TYR A 19 19.82 -13.50 0.76
C TYR A 19 19.09 -14.84 0.93
N ASP A 20 18.77 -15.49 -0.19
CA ASP A 20 18.09 -16.78 -0.21
C ASP A 20 18.96 -17.89 0.41
N ARG A 21 20.29 -17.80 0.25
CA ARG A 21 21.27 -18.69 0.88
C ARG A 21 21.51 -18.42 2.37
N GLY A 22 20.91 -17.37 2.94
CA GLY A 22 20.90 -17.15 4.39
C GLY A 22 21.65 -15.89 4.86
N CYS A 23 22.24 -15.10 3.96
CA CYS A 23 22.82 -13.81 4.30
C CYS A 23 21.71 -12.77 4.56
N ARG A 24 21.06 -12.86 5.73
CA ARG A 24 19.92 -12.01 6.12
C ARG A 24 20.24 -11.02 7.23
N SER A 25 21.39 -11.17 7.88
CA SER A 25 21.80 -10.38 9.05
C SER A 25 22.62 -9.15 8.65
N GLY A 26 22.87 -8.26 9.62
CA GLY A 26 23.77 -7.11 9.46
C GLY A 26 25.26 -7.48 9.39
N ALA A 27 25.61 -8.76 9.46
CA ALA A 27 26.99 -9.25 9.34
C ALA A 27 27.40 -9.53 7.88
N CYS A 28 26.64 -9.03 6.90
CA CYS A 28 27.00 -9.12 5.49
C CYS A 28 28.34 -8.40 5.24
N PRO A 29 29.33 -9.00 4.53
CA PRO A 29 30.60 -8.35 4.19
C PRO A 29 30.40 -6.98 3.51
N ASN A 30 29.47 -6.90 2.56
CA ASN A 30 29.10 -5.65 1.88
C ASN A 30 28.63 -4.53 2.82
N ALA A 31 28.19 -4.84 4.04
CA ALA A 31 27.82 -3.82 5.03
C ALA A 31 29.04 -3.01 5.49
N PHE A 32 30.24 -3.62 5.49
CA PHE A 32 31.48 -2.98 5.89
C PHE A 32 32.14 -2.20 4.73
N GLU A 33 31.88 -2.61 3.49
CA GLU A 33 32.44 -2.02 2.28
C GLU A 33 31.57 -0.87 1.72
N GLY A 34 30.41 -0.62 2.32
CA GLY A 34 29.47 0.41 1.86
C GLY A 34 28.72 0.03 0.56
N GLU A 35 28.77 -1.25 0.18
CA GLU A 35 28.05 -1.79 -0.95
C GLU A 35 26.61 -2.18 -0.58
N THR A 36 25.83 -2.64 -1.56
CA THR A 36 24.48 -3.16 -1.30
C THR A 36 24.57 -4.43 -0.48
N ILE A 37 23.86 -4.48 0.65
CA ILE A 37 23.73 -5.70 1.46
C ILE A 37 22.66 -6.62 0.88
N CYS A 38 22.80 -7.94 1.08
CA CYS A 38 21.86 -8.96 0.57
C CYS A 38 20.39 -8.66 0.98
N ARG A 39 20.18 -8.14 2.19
CA ARG A 39 18.85 -7.74 2.68
C ARG A 39 18.23 -6.65 1.81
N ASP A 40 19.00 -5.64 1.42
CA ASP A 40 18.50 -4.51 0.63
C ASP A 40 18.24 -4.93 -0.81
N ALA A 41 19.11 -5.78 -1.37
CA ALA A 41 18.88 -6.42 -2.67
C ALA A 41 17.57 -7.21 -2.70
N PHE A 42 17.28 -8.00 -1.66
CA PHE A 42 16.01 -8.73 -1.54
C PHE A 42 14.80 -7.80 -1.39
N LEU A 43 14.90 -6.76 -0.56
CA LEU A 43 13.81 -5.78 -0.40
C LEU A 43 13.51 -5.06 -1.72
N ARG A 44 14.55 -4.69 -2.48
CA ARG A 44 14.39 -4.09 -3.80
C ARG A 44 13.75 -5.07 -4.78
N TYR A 45 14.17 -6.32 -4.77
CA TYR A 45 13.55 -7.36 -5.60
C TYR A 45 12.05 -7.54 -5.31
N GLN A 46 11.62 -7.41 -4.05
CA GLN A 46 10.20 -7.48 -3.69
C GLN A 46 9.41 -6.22 -4.09
N GLY A 47 10.04 -5.04 -4.05
CA GLY A 47 9.38 -3.74 -4.27
C GLY A 47 9.44 -3.20 -5.70
N ASP A 48 10.48 -3.56 -6.48
CA ASP A 48 10.77 -3.00 -7.80
C ASP A 48 10.65 -4.08 -8.88
N TYR A 49 9.57 -3.97 -9.68
CA TYR A 49 9.28 -4.92 -10.76
C TYR A 49 10.35 -4.92 -11.86
N ALA A 50 10.92 -3.76 -12.19
CA ALA A 50 11.93 -3.64 -13.24
C ALA A 50 13.24 -4.31 -12.79
N TYR A 51 13.64 -4.07 -11.54
CA TYR A 51 14.79 -4.75 -10.92
C TYR A 51 14.59 -6.27 -10.88
N ARG A 52 13.41 -6.74 -10.43
CA ARG A 52 13.08 -8.17 -10.43
C ARG A 52 13.21 -8.80 -11.82
N LYS A 53 12.64 -8.15 -12.84
CA LYS A 53 12.71 -8.64 -14.22
C LYS A 53 14.15 -8.74 -14.74
N ALA A 54 15.01 -7.77 -14.43
CA ALA A 54 16.41 -7.79 -14.84
C ALA A 54 17.19 -8.93 -14.16
N VAL A 55 17.02 -9.09 -12.84
CA VAL A 55 17.64 -10.20 -12.08
C VAL A 55 17.17 -11.56 -12.59
N ASP A 56 15.87 -11.73 -12.82
CA ASP A 56 15.30 -12.98 -13.35
C ASP A 56 15.77 -13.28 -14.78
N ALA A 57 16.13 -12.25 -15.56
CA ALA A 57 16.74 -12.38 -16.89
C ALA A 57 18.24 -12.70 -16.86
N GLY A 58 18.86 -12.74 -15.66
CA GLY A 58 20.30 -12.91 -15.50
C GLY A 58 21.12 -11.67 -15.87
N GLU A 59 20.47 -10.53 -16.06
CA GLU A 59 21.16 -9.25 -16.26
C GLU A 59 21.71 -8.78 -14.92
N THR A 60 22.98 -8.34 -14.89
CA THR A 60 23.53 -7.66 -13.71
C THR A 60 22.79 -6.34 -13.53
N PRO A 61 21.95 -6.20 -12.49
CA PRO A 61 21.20 -4.97 -12.31
C PRO A 61 22.19 -3.83 -12.10
N PRO A 62 21.88 -2.61 -12.58
CA PRO A 62 22.75 -1.46 -12.38
C PRO A 62 23.05 -1.34 -10.88
N PRO A 63 24.32 -1.10 -10.49
CA PRO A 63 24.68 -0.97 -9.10
C PRO A 63 23.72 0.02 -8.45
N LEU A 64 23.27 -0.29 -7.23
CA LEU A 64 22.70 0.77 -6.41
C LEU A 64 23.83 1.78 -6.27
N ILE A 65 23.78 2.86 -7.05
CA ILE A 65 24.41 4.09 -6.63
C ILE A 65 23.68 4.36 -5.33
N SER A 66 24.38 4.06 -4.23
CA SER A 66 23.84 4.22 -2.89
C SER A 66 23.60 5.71 -2.75
N THR A 67 22.41 6.16 -3.15
CA THR A 67 21.93 7.50 -2.83
C THR A 67 21.61 7.56 -1.34
N SER A 68 22.25 6.74 -0.51
CA SER A 68 22.28 6.85 0.95
C SER A 68 23.05 8.09 1.41
N GLY A 69 23.79 8.76 0.51
CA GLY A 69 24.21 10.16 0.70
C GLY A 69 23.08 11.17 0.46
N VAL A 70 22.05 10.79 -0.32
CA VAL A 70 20.76 11.47 -0.33
C VAL A 70 19.90 10.75 0.69
N VAL A 71 20.19 10.98 1.98
CA VAL A 71 19.11 11.00 2.96
C VAL A 71 17.93 11.64 2.24
N ASN A 72 16.85 10.90 2.12
CA ASN A 72 15.65 11.41 1.50
C ASN A 72 15.23 12.56 2.43
N GLU A 73 15.73 13.77 2.17
CA GLU A 73 15.36 15.02 2.83
C GLU A 73 13.89 15.36 2.48
N ARG A 74 13.26 14.48 1.68
CA ARG A 74 11.83 14.35 1.40
C ARG A 74 11.11 13.27 2.24
N VAL A 75 11.73 12.69 3.26
CA VAL A 75 11.16 12.88 4.61
C VAL A 75 11.47 14.35 4.88
N ALA A 76 10.82 15.27 4.16
CA ALA A 76 9.72 15.99 4.74
C ALA A 76 10.16 16.24 6.16
N THR A 77 10.71 17.42 6.38
CA THR A 77 10.26 18.21 7.50
C THR A 77 8.75 17.93 7.65
N VAL A 78 8.38 16.83 8.34
CA VAL A 78 7.30 16.84 9.28
C VAL A 78 7.75 18.04 10.08
N PRO A 79 7.14 19.22 9.90
CA PRO A 79 7.53 20.34 10.71
C PRO A 79 7.49 19.77 12.11
N THR A 80 8.64 19.76 12.78
CA THR A 80 8.66 19.61 14.22
C THR A 80 7.85 20.81 14.64
N MET A 81 6.53 20.63 14.70
CA MET A 81 5.62 21.64 15.13
C MET A 81 6.06 21.82 16.56
N THR A 82 6.85 22.85 16.80
CA THR A 82 7.05 23.49 18.09
C THR A 82 5.69 24.08 18.46
N PHE A 83 4.72 23.19 18.68
CA PHE A 83 3.37 23.44 19.16
C PHE A 83 3.31 23.01 20.64
N TYR A 84 4.39 23.27 21.37
CA TYR A 84 4.49 22.97 22.80
C TYR A 84 5.02 24.14 23.62
N ASP A 85 4.87 25.38 23.15
CA ASP A 85 5.01 26.55 24.03
C ASP A 85 3.69 27.02 24.64
N SER A 86 2.57 26.35 24.37
CA SER A 86 1.28 26.66 25.02
C SER A 86 0.31 25.47 25.05
N VAL A 87 0.81 24.24 25.25
CA VAL A 87 -0.09 23.16 25.65
C VAL A 87 -0.33 23.36 27.14
N GLU A 88 -1.49 23.93 27.49
CA GLU A 88 -2.04 23.79 28.83
C GLU A 88 -1.82 22.35 29.28
N PRO A 89 -1.25 22.11 30.48
CA PRO A 89 -0.94 20.75 30.92
C PRO A 89 -2.19 19.90 30.74
N LEU A 90 -2.13 18.94 29.80
CA LEU A 90 -3.22 18.00 29.59
C LEU A 90 -3.59 17.47 30.98
N PRO A 91 -4.86 17.60 31.41
CA PRO A 91 -5.26 17.19 32.74
C PRO A 91 -4.75 15.78 32.94
N GLU A 92 -3.92 15.58 33.96
CA GLU A 92 -3.18 14.34 34.20
C GLU A 92 -4.08 13.17 33.85
N ALA A 93 -3.75 12.50 32.73
CA ALA A 93 -4.60 11.46 32.20
C ALA A 93 -4.74 10.42 33.30
N ARG A 94 -5.91 10.38 33.95
CA ARG A 94 -6.19 9.51 35.10
C ARG A 94 -5.56 8.14 34.81
N PRO A 95 -4.57 7.68 35.60
CA PRO A 95 -3.81 6.45 35.30
C PRO A 95 -4.72 5.21 35.19
N GLU A 96 -5.95 5.28 35.69
CA GLU A 96 -6.98 4.27 35.49
C GLU A 96 -7.29 3.94 34.02
N ARG A 97 -7.23 4.91 33.09
CA ARG A 97 -7.70 4.67 31.71
C ARG A 97 -6.72 3.81 30.89
N VAL A 98 -5.43 3.94 31.15
CA VAL A 98 -4.38 3.16 30.46
C VAL A 98 -4.29 1.74 31.05
N LEU A 99 -4.51 1.58 32.35
CA LEU A 99 -4.57 0.27 33.00
C LEU A 99 -5.83 -0.52 32.61
N ARG A 100 -6.99 0.13 32.47
CA ARG A 100 -8.22 -0.54 31.98
C ARG A 100 -8.07 -1.11 30.57
N ARG A 101 -7.34 -0.45 29.66
CA ARG A 101 -7.08 -0.97 28.30
C ARG A 101 -6.15 -2.18 28.27
N ARG A 102 -5.25 -2.33 29.25
CA ARG A 102 -4.36 -3.51 29.35
C ARG A 102 -5.00 -4.66 30.14
N ALA A 103 -5.83 -4.36 31.15
CA ALA A 103 -6.51 -5.37 31.96
C ALA A 103 -7.65 -6.09 31.23
N ALA A 104 -8.35 -5.44 30.29
CA ALA A 104 -9.41 -6.06 29.48
C ALA A 104 -8.93 -7.11 28.45
N LYS A 105 -7.67 -7.56 28.55
CA LYS A 105 -7.00 -8.43 27.56
C LYS A 105 -6.83 -9.88 28.02
N THR A 106 -7.42 -10.30 29.15
CA THR A 106 -7.05 -11.59 29.79
C THR A 106 -8.15 -12.62 29.93
N GLU A 107 -9.35 -12.39 29.41
CA GLU A 107 -10.29 -13.48 29.20
C GLU A 107 -10.44 -13.71 27.70
N ALA A 108 -10.00 -14.89 27.27
CA ALA A 108 -10.17 -15.36 25.92
C ALA A 108 -11.67 -15.61 25.68
N VAL A 109 -12.41 -14.55 25.36
CA VAL A 109 -13.84 -14.67 25.08
C VAL A 109 -14.01 -15.41 23.74
N HIS A 110 -14.47 -16.65 23.84
CA HIS A 110 -15.03 -17.38 22.72
C HIS A 110 -16.51 -17.02 22.59
N PRO A 111 -17.03 -16.83 21.36
CA PRO A 111 -16.34 -16.91 20.09
C PRO A 111 -15.89 -15.53 19.59
N SER A 112 -14.59 -15.38 19.29
CA SER A 112 -14.05 -14.14 18.71
C SER A 112 -13.10 -14.41 17.53
N PRO A 113 -13.02 -13.50 16.53
CA PRO A 113 -12.04 -13.60 15.44
C PRO A 113 -10.59 -13.64 15.93
N ALA A 114 -10.29 -13.00 17.08
CA ALA A 114 -8.96 -12.99 17.68
C ALA A 114 -8.53 -14.39 18.17
N MET A 115 -9.43 -15.17 18.76
CA MET A 115 -9.13 -16.53 19.22
C MET A 115 -8.96 -17.53 18.06
N TYR A 116 -9.60 -17.30 16.91
CA TYR A 116 -9.29 -18.07 15.69
C TYR A 116 -7.83 -17.88 15.26
N GLN A 117 -7.31 -16.65 15.33
CA GLN A 117 -5.91 -16.36 14.98
C GLN A 117 -4.92 -17.02 15.94
N ARG A 118 -5.31 -17.21 17.21
CA ARG A 118 -4.51 -17.89 18.23
C ARG A 118 -4.52 -19.43 18.13
N GLY A 119 -5.25 -20.01 17.18
CA GLY A 119 -5.16 -21.45 16.87
C GLY A 119 -6.46 -22.25 17.03
N CYS A 120 -7.54 -21.65 17.52
CA CYS A 120 -8.85 -22.34 17.60
C CYS A 120 -9.49 -22.42 16.20
N ARG A 121 -9.09 -23.45 15.43
CA ARG A 121 -9.45 -23.62 14.01
C ARG A 121 -10.56 -24.65 13.78
N ARG A 122 -10.70 -25.65 14.66
CA ARG A 122 -11.72 -26.71 14.51
C ARG A 122 -12.96 -26.37 15.33
N ASP A 123 -14.12 -26.64 14.76
CA ASP A 123 -15.41 -26.31 15.38
C ASP A 123 -15.65 -27.14 16.64
N ASN A 124 -15.33 -28.44 16.59
CA ASN A 124 -15.46 -29.39 17.69
C ASN A 124 -14.45 -29.21 18.85
N GLU A 125 -13.42 -28.37 18.68
CA GLU A 125 -12.42 -28.06 19.72
C GLU A 125 -12.67 -26.70 20.38
N CYS A 126 -13.70 -25.96 19.95
CA CYS A 126 -14.01 -24.63 20.48
C CYS A 126 -14.92 -24.75 21.71
N PRO A 127 -14.52 -24.22 22.89
CA PRO A 127 -15.35 -24.30 24.11
C PRO A 127 -16.76 -23.76 23.92
N SER A 128 -16.89 -22.58 23.29
CA SER A 128 -18.21 -21.99 23.02
C SER A 128 -19.08 -22.86 22.09
N PHE A 129 -18.49 -23.67 21.21
CA PHE A 129 -19.26 -24.56 20.34
C PHE A 129 -19.77 -25.79 21.11
N LEU A 130 -18.99 -26.30 22.07
CA LEU A 130 -19.42 -27.38 22.96
C LEU A 130 -20.57 -26.95 23.88
N GLU A 131 -20.63 -25.67 24.23
CA GLU A 131 -21.74 -25.06 24.97
C GLU A 131 -22.96 -24.73 24.07
N GLY A 132 -22.95 -25.14 22.79
CA GLY A 132 -24.03 -24.88 21.84
C GLY A 132 -24.01 -23.48 21.21
N GLY A 133 -22.97 -22.69 21.46
CA GLY A 133 -22.71 -21.40 20.83
C GLY A 133 -22.03 -21.52 19.47
N LYS A 134 -21.66 -20.35 18.90
CA LYS A 134 -20.88 -20.30 17.65
C LYS A 134 -19.43 -20.68 17.93
N SER A 135 -18.78 -21.35 17.00
CA SER A 135 -17.33 -21.56 17.09
C SER A 135 -16.54 -20.28 16.75
N CYS A 136 -15.25 -20.22 17.12
CA CYS A 136 -14.35 -19.14 16.67
C CYS A 136 -14.26 -19.02 15.15
N ARG A 137 -14.30 -20.15 14.43
CA ARG A 137 -14.30 -20.18 12.97
C ARG A 137 -15.59 -19.61 12.40
N GLN A 138 -16.75 -19.99 12.96
CA GLN A 138 -18.04 -19.43 12.58
C GLN A 138 -18.12 -17.93 12.86
N ALA A 139 -17.62 -17.47 14.01
CA ALA A 139 -17.56 -16.05 14.34
C ALA A 139 -16.65 -15.27 13.37
N ARG A 140 -15.50 -15.83 12.97
CA ARG A 140 -14.65 -15.22 11.95
C ARG A 140 -15.36 -15.13 10.59
N LEU A 141 -16.07 -16.18 10.18
CA LEU A 141 -16.81 -16.17 8.91
C LEU A 141 -17.96 -15.15 8.94
N ALA A 142 -18.69 -15.04 10.05
CA ALA A 142 -19.72 -14.04 10.24
C ALA A 142 -19.13 -12.62 10.13
N TYR A 143 -18.03 -12.34 10.84
CA TYR A 143 -17.34 -11.07 10.76
C TYR A 143 -16.86 -10.73 9.34
N ALA A 144 -16.31 -11.71 8.62
CA ALA A 144 -15.88 -11.52 7.23
C ALA A 144 -17.05 -11.20 6.30
N LYS A 145 -18.21 -11.85 6.48
CA LYS A 145 -19.44 -11.56 5.72
C LYS A 145 -19.96 -10.16 6.00
N GLU A 146 -20.00 -9.75 7.27
CA GLU A 146 -20.41 -8.40 7.68
C GLU A 146 -19.49 -7.33 7.07
N ARG A 147 -18.16 -7.51 7.15
CA ARG A 147 -17.19 -6.60 6.52
C ARG A 147 -17.35 -6.53 5.00
N ALA A 148 -17.65 -7.65 4.34
CA ALA A 148 -17.90 -7.68 2.91
C ALA A 148 -19.21 -6.94 2.54
N ALA A 149 -20.26 -7.07 3.36
CA ALA A 149 -21.51 -6.35 3.19
C ALA A 149 -21.33 -4.83 3.36
N VAL A 150 -20.61 -4.39 4.39
CA VAL A 150 -20.27 -2.97 4.59
C VAL A 150 -19.48 -2.43 3.41
N LYS A 151 -18.45 -3.15 2.95
CA LYS A 151 -17.65 -2.73 1.79
C LYS A 151 -18.47 -2.66 0.50
N ARG A 152 -19.47 -3.54 0.34
CA ARG A 152 -20.41 -3.48 -0.77
C ARG A 152 -21.30 -2.25 -0.68
N GLN A 153 -21.85 -1.94 0.49
CA GLN A 153 -22.63 -0.73 0.73
C GLN A 153 -21.81 0.54 0.50
N GLU A 154 -20.55 0.58 0.94
CA GLU A 154 -19.62 1.70 0.68
C GLU A 154 -19.37 1.88 -0.82
N ARG A 155 -19.22 0.78 -1.58
CA ARG A 155 -19.07 0.83 -3.04
C ARG A 155 -20.35 1.28 -3.75
N GLU A 156 -21.51 0.81 -3.29
CA GLU A 156 -22.81 1.22 -3.82
C GLU A 156 -23.06 2.71 -3.54
N ALA A 157 -22.73 3.20 -2.34
CA ALA A 157 -22.82 4.61 -1.97
C ALA A 157 -21.81 5.49 -2.74
N ALA A 158 -20.57 5.03 -2.90
CA ALA A 158 -19.57 5.75 -3.69
C ALA A 158 -19.90 5.75 -5.20
N GLY A 159 -20.46 4.64 -5.70
CA GLY A 159 -20.89 4.49 -7.08
C GLY A 159 -22.15 5.30 -7.41
N SER A 160 -23.05 5.51 -6.44
CA SER A 160 -24.22 6.37 -6.63
C SER A 160 -23.88 7.87 -6.54
N GLN A 161 -22.70 8.23 -6.04
CA GLN A 161 -22.28 9.63 -5.92
C GLN A 161 -21.65 10.19 -7.21
N PHE A 162 -21.27 9.33 -8.15
CA PHE A 162 -21.17 9.72 -9.56
C PHE A 162 -22.57 9.72 -10.17
N ASP A 163 -23.43 10.56 -9.59
CA ASP A 163 -24.55 11.09 -10.32
C ASP A 163 -23.92 11.73 -11.55
N ARG A 164 -24.12 11.10 -12.70
CA ARG A 164 -23.90 11.72 -13.99
C ARG A 164 -24.94 12.83 -14.03
N THR A 165 -24.71 13.93 -13.31
CA THR A 165 -25.29 15.20 -13.69
C THR A 165 -24.92 15.30 -15.15
N PRO A 166 -25.89 15.18 -16.08
CA PRO A 166 -25.59 15.45 -17.46
C PRO A 166 -25.00 16.84 -17.40
N VAL A 167 -23.71 16.98 -17.73
CA VAL A 167 -23.12 18.29 -17.91
C VAL A 167 -23.94 18.85 -19.06
N SER A 168 -24.95 19.64 -18.72
CA SER A 168 -25.78 20.33 -19.68
C SER A 168 -24.78 21.08 -20.55
N VAL A 169 -24.79 20.75 -21.84
CA VAL A 169 -23.82 21.24 -22.82
C VAL A 169 -24.16 22.69 -23.14
N GLU A 170 -24.14 23.56 -22.14
CA GLU A 170 -24.19 25.01 -22.32
C GLU A 170 -22.82 25.56 -22.75
N PHE A 171 -21.79 24.70 -22.83
CA PHE A 171 -20.46 25.04 -23.32
C PHE A 171 -20.27 24.88 -24.84
N ALA A 172 -21.31 24.52 -25.59
CA ALA A 172 -21.26 24.48 -27.06
C ALA A 172 -20.70 25.77 -27.72
N PRO A 173 -21.05 27.00 -27.29
CA PRO A 173 -20.52 28.20 -27.94
C PRO A 173 -19.03 28.44 -27.62
N ALA A 174 -18.55 28.05 -26.44
CA ALA A 174 -17.15 28.27 -26.04
C ALA A 174 -16.18 27.34 -26.78
N VAL A 175 -16.58 26.08 -27.05
CA VAL A 175 -15.76 25.13 -27.83
C VAL A 175 -15.72 25.54 -29.31
N ALA A 176 -16.82 26.07 -29.85
CA ALA A 176 -16.85 26.62 -31.20
C ALA A 176 -15.90 27.83 -31.36
N ALA A 177 -15.84 28.73 -30.37
CA ALA A 177 -14.97 29.90 -30.40
C ALA A 177 -13.46 29.52 -30.38
N ILE A 178 -13.08 28.47 -29.65
CA ILE A 178 -11.67 28.02 -29.60
C ILE A 178 -11.25 27.37 -30.93
N ALA A 179 -12.14 26.63 -31.59
CA ALA A 179 -11.85 26.01 -32.89
C ALA A 179 -11.60 27.06 -33.99
N GLU A 180 -12.35 28.17 -33.96
CA GLU A 180 -12.19 29.26 -34.94
C GLU A 180 -10.84 30.00 -34.80
N VAL A 181 -10.36 30.18 -33.56
CA VAL A 181 -9.08 30.87 -33.31
C VAL A 181 -7.86 29.98 -33.58
N THR A 182 -7.98 28.68 -33.38
CA THR A 182 -6.82 27.76 -33.43
C THR A 182 -6.66 27.02 -34.76
N GLY A 183 -7.66 27.06 -35.65
CA GLY A 183 -7.64 26.29 -36.90
C GLY A 183 -7.63 24.77 -36.68
N VAL A 184 -8.04 24.33 -35.49
CA VAL A 184 -8.06 22.92 -35.10
C VAL A 184 -9.41 22.33 -35.44
N GLU A 185 -9.42 21.27 -36.25
CA GLU A 185 -10.65 20.54 -36.56
C GLU A 185 -11.06 19.74 -35.32
N THR A 186 -12.25 20.02 -34.80
CA THR A 186 -12.84 19.25 -33.69
C THR A 186 -14.09 18.52 -34.19
N SER A 187 -14.18 17.22 -33.89
CA SER A 187 -15.38 16.43 -34.16
C SER A 187 -15.90 15.84 -32.86
N VAL A 188 -17.19 16.05 -32.58
CA VAL A 188 -17.87 15.53 -31.39
C VAL A 188 -18.79 14.40 -31.79
N VAL A 189 -18.61 13.21 -31.20
CA VAL A 189 -19.48 12.04 -31.41
C VAL A 189 -20.17 11.70 -30.10
N GLN A 190 -21.50 11.66 -30.13
CA GLN A 190 -22.31 11.21 -28.99
C GLN A 190 -22.46 9.70 -29.02
N LEU A 191 -22.08 9.04 -27.92
CA LEU A 191 -22.16 7.59 -27.75
C LEU A 191 -23.56 7.18 -27.26
N PRO A 192 -24.00 5.94 -27.52
CA PRO A 192 -25.31 5.44 -27.09
C PRO A 192 -25.52 5.43 -25.57
N ASN A 193 -24.44 5.48 -24.78
CA ASN A 193 -24.50 5.54 -23.31
C ASN A 193 -24.57 6.99 -22.76
N GLY A 194 -24.73 7.99 -23.63
CA GLY A 194 -24.74 9.41 -23.26
C GLY A 194 -23.36 10.03 -23.05
N GLY A 195 -22.27 9.28 -23.28
CA GLY A 195 -20.91 9.83 -23.29
C GLY A 195 -20.63 10.64 -24.56
N LEU A 196 -19.73 11.62 -24.47
CA LEU A 196 -19.24 12.38 -25.63
C LEU A 196 -17.77 12.03 -25.88
N VAL A 197 -17.42 11.78 -27.13
CA VAL A 197 -16.03 11.64 -27.59
C VAL A 197 -15.69 12.86 -28.42
N ILE A 198 -14.68 13.62 -28.00
CA ILE A 198 -14.17 14.77 -28.73
C ILE A 198 -12.85 14.35 -29.38
N THR A 199 -12.81 14.38 -30.70
CA THR A 199 -11.58 14.13 -31.47
C THR A 199 -11.04 15.47 -31.94
N ILE A 200 -9.75 15.72 -31.67
CA ILE A 200 -9.07 16.97 -31.99
C ILE A 200 -8.00 16.64 -33.04
N ARG A 201 -8.10 17.24 -34.23
CA ARG A 201 -7.12 17.10 -35.31
C ARG A 201 -6.28 18.35 -35.39
N VAL A 202 -5.00 18.22 -35.03
CA VAL A 202 -4.02 19.30 -35.16
C VAL A 202 -3.34 19.18 -36.53
N PRO A 203 -3.43 20.19 -37.41
CA PRO A 203 -2.73 20.15 -38.68
C PRO A 203 -1.21 20.19 -38.46
N ALA A 204 -0.46 19.47 -39.30
CA ALA A 204 0.98 19.22 -39.11
C ALA A 204 1.87 20.47 -39.07
N GLY A 205 1.35 21.66 -39.40
CA GLY A 205 2.08 22.93 -39.39
C GLY A 205 2.04 23.72 -38.08
N VAL A 206 1.26 23.32 -37.07
CA VAL A 206 1.01 24.14 -35.86
C VAL A 206 1.98 23.82 -34.70
N VAL A 207 2.82 22.78 -34.82
CA VAL A 207 3.69 22.31 -33.71
C VAL A 207 5.06 22.99 -33.68
N ALA A 208 5.31 24.00 -34.52
CA ALA A 208 6.60 24.66 -34.63
C ALA A 208 6.52 26.17 -34.31
N ALA A 209 6.53 26.50 -33.01
CA ALA A 209 6.91 27.82 -32.51
C ALA A 209 7.42 27.72 -31.07
#